data_AF-A0A3C1M294-F1
#
_entry.id   AF-A0A3C1M294-F1
#
_cell.length_a   1.000
_cell.length_b   1.000
_cell.length_c   1.000
_cell.angle_alpha   90.00
_cell.angle_beta   90.00
_cell.angle_gamma   90.00
#
_symmetry.space_group_name_H-M   'P 1'
#
loop_
_entity.id
_entity.type
_entity.pdbx_description
1 polymer ?
#
loop_
_entity_poly.entity_id
_entity_poly.type
_entity_poly.pdbx_seq_one_letter_code
_entity_poly.pdbx_strand_id
1 'polypeptide(L)' 'ATGRSDYPNQINNVLAFPGMFRGALDARIRQFEPAMYLRAAEAIAALIHDRDLSPQNIVPSAFDDRVAPAVAAAVAHG' A
#
# COMPACT_ATOMS: atom_id res chain seq x y z
N ALA A 1 7.96 13.80 -4.16
CA ALA A 1 7.88 12.68 -3.19
C ALA A 1 9.26 12.42 -2.62
N THR A 2 9.37 12.10 -1.32
CA THR A 2 10.64 11.77 -0.65
C THR A 2 10.41 10.66 0.40
N GLY A 3 11.46 10.10 1.00
CA GLY A 3 11.30 9.18 2.13
C GLY A 3 11.06 9.86 3.49
N ARG A 4 11.13 11.19 3.56
CA ARG A 4 11.05 11.95 4.80
C ARG A 4 9.59 12.20 5.23
N SER A 5 9.32 12.10 6.53
CA SER A 5 7.98 12.30 7.11
C SER A 5 7.56 13.76 7.22
N ASP A 6 8.50 14.70 7.15
CA ASP A 6 8.24 16.14 7.23
C ASP A 6 7.88 16.79 5.87
N TYR A 7 7.78 15.99 4.80
CA TYR A 7 7.39 16.44 3.47
C TYR A 7 6.13 15.72 2.97
N PRO A 8 5.32 16.36 2.10
CA PRO A 8 4.23 15.67 1.42
C PRO A 8 4.72 14.49 0.58
N ASN A 9 3.85 13.50 0.40
CA ASN A 9 4.12 12.30 -0.39
C ASN A 9 5.32 11.50 0.15
N GLN A 10 5.24 11.09 1.42
CA GLN A 10 6.23 10.21 2.01
C GLN A 10 6.13 8.82 1.39
N ILE A 11 7.19 8.39 0.71
CA ILE A 11 7.32 7.03 0.18
C ILE A 11 8.07 6.20 1.20
N ASN A 12 7.36 5.28 1.86
CA ASN A 12 7.92 4.43 2.89
C ASN A 12 7.33 3.01 2.82
N ASN A 13 8.14 2.04 3.20
CA ASN A 13 7.84 0.61 3.26
C ASN A 13 6.64 0.31 4.17
N VAL A 14 6.36 1.17 5.15
CA VAL A 14 5.18 1.10 6.03
C VAL A 14 3.87 1.04 5.23
N LEU A 15 3.84 1.63 4.03
CA LEU A 15 2.67 1.57 3.15
C LEU A 15 2.39 0.16 2.60
N ALA A 16 3.36 -0.75 2.63
CA ALA A 16 3.22 -2.08 2.03
C ALA A 16 3.43 -3.19 3.05
N PHE A 17 4.52 -3.14 3.84
CA PHE A 17 4.99 -4.27 4.67
C PHE A 17 3.90 -4.85 5.58
N PRO A 18 3.13 -4.06 6.37
CA PRO A 18 2.11 -4.63 7.26
C PRO A 18 1.03 -5.40 6.49
N GLY A 19 0.54 -4.84 5.39
CA GLY A 19 -0.49 -5.47 4.57
C GLY A 19 0.04 -6.68 3.78
N MET A 20 1.25 -6.59 3.22
CA MET A 20 1.89 -7.69 2.48
C MET A 20 2.00 -8.94 3.35
N PHE A 21 2.51 -8.79 4.57
CA PHE A 21 2.64 -9.92 5.49
C PHE A 21 1.30 -10.40 6.02
N ARG A 22 0.36 -9.48 6.31
CA ARG A 22 -0.98 -9.88 6.76
C ARG A 22 -1.70 -10.72 5.71
N GLY A 23 -1.72 -10.27 4.45
CA GLY A 23 -2.33 -11.02 3.35
C GLY A 23 -1.66 -12.37 3.11
N ALA A 24 -0.33 -12.41 3.18
CA ALA A 24 0.42 -13.67 3.07
C ALA A 24 0.09 -14.67 4.19
N LEU A 25 -0.04 -14.20 5.43
CA LEU A 25 -0.43 -15.03 6.57
C LEU A 25 -1.88 -15.54 6.43
N ASP A 26 -2.81 -14.65 6.07
CA ASP A 26 -4.23 -15.00 5.89
C ASP A 26 -4.43 -16.05 4.78
N ALA A 27 -3.69 -15.94 3.67
CA ALA A 27 -3.75 -16.86 2.53
C ALA A 27 -2.73 -18.03 2.59
N ARG A 28 -1.91 -18.12 3.65
CA ARG A 28 -0.83 -19.11 3.82
C ARG A 28 0.15 -19.17 2.62
N ILE A 29 0.45 -18.01 2.05
CA ILE A 29 1.39 -17.86 0.95
C ILE A 29 2.80 -18.21 1.44
N ARG A 30 3.52 -19.04 0.69
CA ARG A 30 4.89 -19.50 1.04
C ARG A 30 5.98 -18.65 0.41
N GLN A 31 5.68 -17.95 -0.68
CA GLN A 31 6.62 -17.16 -1.45
C GLN A 31 5.89 -15.99 -2.09
N PHE A 32 6.48 -14.80 -2.02
CA PHE A 32 5.96 -13.62 -2.71
C PHE A 32 6.34 -13.65 -4.19
N GLU A 33 5.35 -13.42 -5.05
CA GLU A 33 5.53 -13.33 -6.49
C GLU A 33 5.43 -11.87 -6.98
N PRO A 34 6.08 -11.49 -8.10
CA PRO A 34 6.04 -10.13 -8.62
C PRO A 34 4.64 -9.53 -8.79
N ALA A 35 3.67 -10.36 -9.18
CA ALA A 35 2.28 -9.94 -9.33
C ALA A 35 1.64 -9.48 -8.01
N MET A 36 2.09 -9.98 -6.86
CA MET A 36 1.60 -9.56 -5.54
C MET A 36 2.06 -8.14 -5.21
N TYR A 37 3.29 -7.77 -5.58
CA TYR A 37 3.77 -6.40 -5.40
C TYR A 37 3.02 -5.40 -6.28
N LEU A 38 2.69 -5.80 -7.52
CA LEU A 38 1.89 -4.95 -8.41
C LEU A 38 0.49 -4.73 -7.85
N ARG A 39 -0.19 -5.80 -7.41
CA ARG A 39 -1.52 -5.71 -6.77
C ARG A 39 -1.50 -4.86 -5.50
N ALA A 40 -0.46 -4.98 -4.69
CA ALA A 40 -0.29 -4.13 -3.51
C ALA A 40 -0.10 -2.66 -3.89
N ALA A 41 0.71 -2.36 -4.91
CA ALA A 41 0.91 -1.00 -5.39
C ALA A 41 -0.39 -0.39 -5.95
N GLU A 42 -1.15 -1.16 -6.72
CA GLU A 42 -2.47 -0.77 -7.24
C GLU A 42 -3.46 -0.51 -6.09
N ALA A 43 -3.48 -1.37 -5.06
CA ALA A 43 -4.32 -1.19 -3.89
C ALA A 43 -3.98 0.08 -3.10
N ILE A 44 -2.69 0.39 -2.94
CA ILE A 44 -2.24 1.64 -2.28
C ILE A 44 -2.67 2.86 -3.11
N ALA A 45 -2.47 2.82 -4.43
CA ALA A 45 -2.82 3.92 -5.32
C ALA A 45 -4.34 4.18 -5.33
N ALA A 46 -5.15 3.13 -5.32
CA ALA A 46 -6.61 3.22 -5.33
C ALA A 46 -7.22 3.86 -4.06
N LEU A 47 -6.43 4.07 -2.99
CA LEU A 47 -6.90 4.74 -1.77
C LEU A 47 -6.97 6.26 -1.90
N ILE A 48 -6.40 6.83 -2.96
CA ILE A 48 -6.58 8.24 -3.31
C ILE A 48 -7.65 8.32 -4.39
N HIS A 49 -8.75 9.01 -4.09
CA HIS A 49 -9.76 9.31 -5.11
C HIS A 49 -9.26 10.41 -6.05
N ASP A 50 -9.70 10.38 -7.31
CA ASP A 50 -9.31 11.37 -8.33
C ASP A 50 -9.53 12.83 -7.89
N ARG A 51 -10.57 13.09 -7.11
CA ARG A 51 -10.87 14.43 -6.55
C ARG A 51 -9.88 14.91 -5.49
N ASP A 52 -9.20 13.98 -4.84
CA ASP A 52 -8.24 14.25 -3.75
C ASP A 52 -6.80 14.23 -4.28
N LEU A 53 -6.60 13.82 -5.53
CA LEU A 53 -5.29 13.76 -6.18
C LEU A 53 -4.76 15.18 -6.42
N SER A 54 -3.55 15.43 -5.93
CA SER A 54 -2.85 16.70 -6.16
C SER A 54 -1.34 16.49 -6.16
N PRO A 55 -0.52 17.46 -6.61
CA PRO A 55 0.93 17.35 -6.53
C PRO A 55 1.46 17.09 -5.11
N GLN A 56 0.67 17.42 -4.07
CA GLN A 56 0.99 17.20 -2.66
C GLN A 56 0.33 15.94 -2.07
N ASN A 57 -0.52 15.25 -2.83
CA ASN A 57 -1.26 14.07 -2.38
C ASN A 57 -1.35 13.02 -3.49
N ILE A 58 -0.23 12.34 -3.78
CA ILE A 58 -0.13 11.26 -4.78
C ILE A 58 0.03 9.86 -4.17
N VAL A 59 0.24 9.79 -2.85
CA VAL A 59 0.35 8.55 -2.08
C VAL A 59 -0.33 8.78 -0.73
N PRO A 60 -1.09 7.81 -0.18
CA PRO A 60 -1.73 7.98 1.11
C PRO A 60 -0.67 8.17 2.22
N SER A 61 -1.11 8.73 3.34
CA SER A 61 -0.29 8.81 4.54
C SER A 61 0.16 7.42 4.99
N ALA A 62 1.38 7.30 5.51
CA ALA A 62 1.87 6.07 6.14
C ALA A 62 1.04 5.64 7.36
N PHE A 63 0.24 6.56 7.93
CA PHE A 63 -0.67 6.32 9.05
C PHE A 63 -2.13 6.26 8.63
N ASP A 64 -2.42 6.13 7.33
CA ASP A 64 -3.78 5.87 6.88
C ASP A 64 -4.14 4.41 7.19
N ASP A 65 -5.03 4.22 8.16
CA ASP A 65 -5.44 2.90 8.66
C ASP A 65 -6.10 2.01 7.58
N ARG A 66 -6.47 2.57 6.42
CA ARG A 66 -7.03 1.84 5.29
C ARG A 66 -5.95 1.11 4.47
N VAL A 67 -4.68 1.53 4.57
CA VAL A 67 -3.59 1.02 3.72
C VAL A 67 -3.31 -0.46 3.99
N ALA A 68 -3.04 -0.83 5.25
CA ALA A 68 -2.70 -2.21 5.56
C ALA A 68 -3.82 -3.23 5.23
N PRO A 69 -5.11 -2.96 5.54
CA PRO A 69 -6.21 -3.82 5.14
C PRO A 69 -6.37 -3.96 3.62
N ALA A 70 -6.24 -2.85 2.87
CA ALA A 70 -6.38 -2.88 1.41
C ALA A 70 -5.28 -3.71 0.75
N VAL A 71 -4.03 -3.52 1.17
CA VAL A 71 -2.90 -4.30 0.68
C VAL A 71 -3.05 -5.78 1.05
N ALA A 72 -3.46 -6.09 2.29
CA ALA A 72 -3.67 -7.47 2.73
C ALA A 72 -4.72 -8.20 1.87
N ALA A 73 -5.85 -7.55 1.59
CA ALA A 73 -6.89 -8.11 0.74
C ALA A 73 -6.38 -8.36 -0.70
N ALA A 74 -5.66 -7.40 -1.27
CA ALA A 74 -5.12 -7.51 -2.63
C ALA A 74 -4.08 -8.65 -2.77
N VAL A 75 -3.28 -8.88 -1.73
CA VAL A 75 -2.29 -9.96 -1.68
C VAL A 75 -2.97 -11.32 -1.47
N ALA A 76 -3.98 -11.39 -0.60
CA ALA A 76 -4.65 -12.65 -0.26
C ALA A 76 -5.56 -13.21 -1.37
N HIS A 77 -6.08 -12.35 -2.26
CA HIS A 77 -7.18 -12.70 -3.19
C HIS A 77 -6.84 -12.55 -4.69
N GLY A 78 -5.59 -12.69 -5.10
CA GLY A 78 -5.22 -12.69 -6.52
C GLY A 78 -4.08 -13.60 -6.88
#